data_AF-A0A6P3RLE8-F1
#
_entry.id   AF-A0A6P3RLE8-F1
#
_cell.length_a   1.000
_cell.length_b   1.000
_cell.length_c   1.000
_cell.angle_alpha   90.00
_cell.angle_beta   90.00
_cell.angle_gamma   90.00
#
_symmetry.space_group_name_H-M   'P 1'
#
loop_
_entity.id
_entity.type
_entity.pdbx_description
1 polymer ?
#
loop_
_entity_poly.entity_id
_entity_poly.type
_entity_poly.pdbx_seq_one_letter_code
_entity_poly.pdbx_strand_id
1 'polypeptide(L)'
;MKLQATPKAERAVGTNKEAGSKEPRSQRKRMRRHFRGYIKNRSQSCKERSSSWQEIESRPLHVVLGNEACDLDSMVSALTLAFYLAKTTEAEEVFVPVLNIKRSELPLRGDSVFFLQKIHIPESLLIFRDEIDLHALHQAGQLTLILVDHHALPRSDAALEEAVAEVIDHRPIEQKCCPPCHVSVELVGSCATLVTERILQGAPEILDRQTAALLHGTIILDCVNMDLKIGKATLKDKNCVEKLEALFPDLPERSDIFDSLQKAKFDVSGLTTEQMLRKDQKTISRQGIKMVISAIYMDLEAFLQRSGLIADLRAFCQAHSCDVLVAMTIFFNTHNEPVRHLAIFCPHAALRMTICGVLERSSSPSLNLTPAPSIHPNLQAYLQGNTQIFRKKLLPLLQEALSAYSDSKATPSGQHETAGVSGEQVDKELDGAGALLFPRLSQDEEEPSLPPTPMNSLVDECPLDQGLPKLSAEAIFEKCSQISLSQSTTSSVSKK
;
A
#
# COMPACT_ATOMS: atom_id res chain seq x y z
N MET A 1 24.41 -54.56 -65.78
CA MET A 1 24.14 -53.55 -64.73
C MET A 1 22.63 -53.48 -64.56
N LYS A 2 22.07 -54.10 -63.51
CA LYS A 2 21.36 -53.47 -62.36
C LYS A 2 20.13 -52.62 -62.79
N LEU A 3 18.89 -52.79 -62.33
CA LEU A 3 18.26 -53.41 -61.15
C LEU A 3 16.84 -53.90 -61.55
N GLN A 4 16.41 -55.12 -61.25
CA GLN A 4 15.73 -55.59 -60.01
C GLN A 4 14.40 -54.89 -59.68
N ALA A 5 13.31 -55.58 -60.02
CA ALA A 5 12.00 -55.46 -59.41
C ALA A 5 11.87 -56.51 -58.28
N THR A 6 11.26 -56.15 -57.14
CA THR A 6 10.50 -57.08 -56.27
C THR A 6 9.48 -56.30 -55.42
N PRO A 7 8.37 -56.94 -55.00
CA PRO A 7 7.18 -56.27 -54.47
C PRO A 7 7.01 -56.40 -52.95
N LYS A 8 6.07 -55.56 -52.45
CA LYS A 8 5.28 -55.59 -51.20
C LYS A 8 5.59 -56.72 -50.19
N ALA A 9 5.88 -56.30 -48.95
CA ALA A 9 5.69 -57.10 -47.75
C ALA A 9 4.76 -56.36 -46.78
N GLU A 10 3.65 -57.01 -46.44
CA GLU A 10 2.76 -56.68 -45.32
C GLU A 10 3.52 -56.76 -44.00
N ARG A 11 3.26 -55.83 -43.08
CA ARG A 11 3.57 -56.03 -41.65
C ARG A 11 2.46 -55.50 -40.76
N ALA A 12 1.78 -56.47 -40.17
CA ALA A 12 1.06 -56.54 -38.92
C ALA A 12 0.87 -55.25 -38.10
N VAL A 13 -0.41 -54.97 -37.86
CA VAL A 13 -0.97 -54.16 -36.79
C VAL A 13 -0.47 -54.66 -35.43
N GLY A 14 0.32 -53.84 -34.75
CA GLY A 14 0.63 -53.97 -33.32
C GLY A 14 0.03 -52.79 -32.57
N THR A 15 -1.12 -53.00 -31.92
CA THR A 15 -1.74 -52.01 -31.04
C THR A 15 -0.91 -51.89 -29.75
N ASN A 16 -0.09 -50.84 -29.65
CA ASN A 16 0.47 -50.43 -28.36
C ASN A 16 -0.62 -49.76 -27.53
N LYS A 17 -1.11 -50.46 -26.50
CA LYS A 17 -1.84 -49.87 -25.40
C LYS A 17 -0.86 -48.99 -24.61
N GLU A 18 -0.96 -47.69 -24.77
CA GLU A 18 -0.34 -46.74 -23.83
C GLU A 18 -0.91 -46.97 -22.43
N ALA A 19 -0.01 -47.26 -21.49
CA ALA A 19 -0.29 -47.27 -20.07
C ALA A 19 -0.59 -45.84 -19.63
N GLY A 20 -1.87 -45.47 -19.61
CA GLY A 20 -2.32 -44.24 -18.98
C GLY A 20 -1.95 -44.26 -17.50
N SER A 21 -1.03 -43.39 -17.10
CA SER A 21 -0.76 -43.06 -15.71
C SER A 21 -2.05 -42.48 -15.12
N LYS A 22 -2.74 -43.28 -14.31
CA LYS A 22 -3.88 -42.82 -13.52
C LYS A 22 -3.34 -41.95 -12.41
N GLU A 23 -3.41 -40.63 -12.57
CA GLU A 23 -3.38 -39.72 -11.43
C GLU A 23 -4.39 -40.19 -10.36
N PRO A 24 -4.03 -40.19 -9.07
CA PRO A 24 -4.94 -40.60 -8.01
C PRO A 24 -6.18 -39.71 -8.00
N ARG A 25 -7.37 -40.32 -7.95
CA ARG A 25 -8.68 -39.63 -7.83
C ARG A 25 -8.76 -38.63 -6.66
N SER A 26 -7.86 -38.72 -5.67
CA SER A 26 -7.76 -37.77 -4.55
C SER A 26 -7.17 -36.42 -4.96
N GLN A 27 -6.20 -36.39 -5.88
CA GLN A 27 -5.53 -35.17 -6.37
C GLN A 27 -6.50 -34.33 -7.22
N ARG A 28 -7.30 -34.99 -8.08
CA ARG A 28 -8.36 -34.34 -8.88
C ARG A 28 -9.53 -33.77 -8.05
N LYS A 29 -9.79 -34.31 -6.85
CA LYS A 29 -10.77 -33.72 -5.90
C LYS A 29 -10.18 -32.51 -5.16
N ARG A 30 -8.86 -32.44 -4.99
CA ARG A 30 -8.13 -31.39 -4.24
C ARG A 30 -7.99 -30.09 -5.04
N MET A 31 -7.78 -30.19 -6.36
CA MET A 31 -7.70 -29.06 -7.30
C MET A 31 -9.01 -28.28 -7.48
N ARG A 32 -10.17 -28.89 -7.21
CA ARG A 32 -11.48 -28.29 -7.53
C ARG A 32 -11.98 -27.21 -6.55
N ARG A 33 -11.19 -26.80 -5.57
CA ARG A 33 -11.61 -25.84 -4.54
C ARG A 33 -11.21 -24.41 -4.94
N HIS A 34 -12.19 -23.65 -5.46
CA HIS A 34 -12.07 -22.22 -5.81
C HIS A 34 -11.41 -21.38 -4.71
N PHE A 35 -10.82 -20.26 -5.07
CA PHE A 35 -10.17 -19.25 -4.23
C PHE A 35 -11.07 -18.70 -3.13
N ARG A 36 -12.30 -18.30 -3.47
CA ARG A 36 -13.31 -18.00 -2.45
C ARG A 36 -13.57 -19.20 -1.56
N GLY A 37 -13.45 -20.42 -2.06
CA GLY A 37 -13.48 -21.68 -1.30
C GLY A 37 -12.19 -22.02 -0.55
N TYR A 38 -11.07 -21.35 -0.76
CA TYR A 38 -9.88 -21.48 0.08
C TYR A 38 -9.91 -20.47 1.20
N ILE A 39 -10.22 -19.22 0.86
CA ILE A 39 -10.62 -18.23 1.85
C ILE A 39 -11.78 -18.83 2.66
N LYS A 40 -12.72 -19.61 2.05
CA LYS A 40 -13.90 -20.24 2.69
C LYS A 40 -13.77 -21.63 3.37
N ASN A 41 -13.13 -22.64 2.76
CA ASN A 41 -13.36 -24.05 3.10
C ASN A 41 -12.11 -24.82 3.57
N ARG A 42 -11.91 -24.87 4.89
CA ARG A 42 -11.11 -25.94 5.49
C ARG A 42 -11.62 -26.54 6.82
N SER A 43 -12.86 -26.30 7.27
CA SER A 43 -13.40 -26.95 8.49
C SER A 43 -13.59 -28.46 8.40
N GLN A 44 -13.75 -29.03 7.19
CA GLN A 44 -14.24 -30.40 7.07
C GLN A 44 -13.17 -31.47 7.38
N SER A 45 -11.89 -31.08 7.47
CA SER A 45 -10.82 -32.01 7.87
C SER A 45 -10.55 -32.01 9.38
N CYS A 46 -10.95 -30.97 10.11
CA CYS A 46 -10.68 -30.84 11.55
C CYS A 46 -11.82 -31.38 12.43
N LYS A 47 -13.07 -31.39 11.95
CA LYS A 47 -14.20 -31.91 12.73
C LYS A 47 -14.27 -33.43 12.85
N GLU A 48 -13.71 -34.19 11.90
CA GLU A 48 -13.78 -35.66 11.92
C GLU A 48 -12.69 -36.33 12.79
N ARG A 49 -11.82 -35.55 13.45
CA ARG A 49 -10.75 -36.08 14.32
C ARG A 49 -10.72 -35.41 15.70
N SER A 50 -11.90 -35.26 16.32
CA SER A 50 -12.02 -34.90 17.75
C SER A 50 -11.55 -36.04 18.65
N SER A 51 -10.24 -36.18 18.78
CA SER A 51 -9.60 -36.88 19.90
C SER A 51 -8.11 -36.52 19.99
N SER A 52 -7.77 -35.22 19.98
CA SER A 52 -6.84 -34.55 20.91
C SER A 52 -6.62 -33.13 20.39
N TRP A 53 -7.11 -32.13 21.11
CA TRP A 53 -6.98 -30.71 20.71
C TRP A 53 -5.64 -30.10 21.16
N GLN A 54 -4.81 -30.88 21.86
CA GLN A 54 -3.45 -30.52 22.28
C GLN A 54 -2.42 -30.59 21.13
N GLU A 55 -2.71 -31.27 20.02
CA GLU A 55 -1.80 -31.37 18.86
C GLU A 55 -1.88 -30.20 17.86
N ILE A 56 -2.87 -29.32 18.00
CA ILE A 56 -3.00 -28.12 17.15
C ILE A 56 -2.13 -26.96 17.67
N GLU A 57 -1.82 -26.96 18.98
CA GLU A 57 -0.96 -25.97 19.66
C GLU A 57 0.53 -26.07 19.27
N SER A 58 0.95 -26.98 18.39
CA SER A 58 2.38 -27.16 18.06
C SER A 58 2.73 -27.01 16.59
N ARG A 59 1.81 -26.53 15.74
CA ARG A 59 2.05 -26.43 14.30
C ARG A 59 2.59 -25.05 13.91
N PRO A 60 3.68 -24.98 13.13
CA PRO A 60 4.17 -23.71 12.62
C PRO A 60 3.12 -23.06 11.70
N LEU A 61 2.85 -21.79 11.98
CA LEU A 61 1.97 -20.92 11.21
C LEU A 61 2.82 -20.10 10.24
N HIS A 62 2.53 -20.23 8.94
CA HIS A 62 3.17 -19.45 7.90
C HIS A 62 2.32 -18.23 7.60
N VAL A 63 2.84 -17.04 7.89
CA VAL A 63 2.17 -15.78 7.60
C VAL A 63 2.78 -15.15 6.36
N VAL A 64 1.93 -14.85 5.38
CA VAL A 64 2.31 -14.06 4.21
C VAL A 64 1.94 -12.61 4.48
N LEU A 65 2.94 -11.74 4.55
CA LEU A 65 2.80 -10.36 5.00
C LEU A 65 3.21 -9.40 3.88
N GLY A 66 2.33 -8.44 3.56
CA GLY A 66 2.64 -7.30 2.69
C GLY A 66 3.29 -6.13 3.43
N ASN A 67 3.62 -5.05 2.72
CA ASN A 67 4.20 -3.85 3.33
C ASN A 67 3.18 -3.06 4.19
N GLU A 68 3.64 -2.11 5.02
CA GLU A 68 2.75 -1.31 5.88
C GLU A 68 1.85 -0.30 5.14
N ALA A 69 2.14 0.00 3.87
CA ALA A 69 1.23 0.79 3.05
C ALA A 69 -0.05 -0.01 2.76
N CYS A 70 0.09 -1.34 2.65
CA CYS A 70 -0.96 -2.29 2.31
C CYS A 70 -1.77 -1.79 1.11
N ASP A 71 -1.07 -1.39 0.06
CA ASP A 71 -1.68 -1.06 -1.22
C ASP A 71 -2.22 -2.32 -1.91
N LEU A 72 -2.79 -2.13 -3.09
CA LEU A 72 -3.41 -3.23 -3.82
C LEU A 72 -2.40 -4.35 -4.11
N ASP A 73 -1.16 -4.01 -4.46
CA ASP A 73 -0.11 -4.99 -4.75
C ASP A 73 0.21 -5.87 -3.54
N SER A 74 0.53 -5.24 -2.41
CA SER A 74 0.77 -5.94 -1.14
C SER A 74 -0.40 -6.84 -0.74
N MET A 75 -1.64 -6.35 -0.83
CA MET A 75 -2.82 -7.12 -0.46
C MET A 75 -3.01 -8.33 -1.39
N VAL A 76 -2.96 -8.13 -2.70
CA VAL A 76 -3.20 -9.19 -3.68
C VAL A 76 -2.08 -10.21 -3.67
N SER A 77 -0.83 -9.77 -3.62
CA SER A 77 0.34 -10.63 -3.53
C SER A 77 0.27 -11.52 -2.29
N ALA A 78 -0.11 -10.98 -1.13
CA ALA A 78 -0.24 -11.78 0.09
C ALA A 78 -1.37 -12.81 -0.02
N LEU A 79 -2.56 -12.39 -0.45
CA LEU A 79 -3.73 -13.27 -0.59
C LEU A 79 -3.49 -14.42 -1.58
N THR A 80 -2.91 -14.11 -2.73
CA THR A 80 -2.74 -15.06 -3.83
C THR A 80 -1.57 -16.00 -3.59
N LEU A 81 -0.47 -15.52 -2.99
CA LEU A 81 0.65 -16.38 -2.60
C LEU A 81 0.26 -17.33 -1.46
N ALA A 82 -0.42 -16.84 -0.42
CA ALA A 82 -0.90 -17.71 0.66
C ALA A 82 -1.83 -18.81 0.12
N PHE A 83 -2.73 -18.45 -0.79
CA PHE A 83 -3.57 -19.42 -1.49
C PHE A 83 -2.77 -20.45 -2.26
N TYR A 84 -1.78 -20.00 -3.03
CA TYR A 84 -0.93 -20.89 -3.80
C TYR A 84 -0.22 -21.90 -2.91
N LEU A 85 0.48 -21.43 -1.89
CA LEU A 85 1.23 -22.28 -0.96
C LEU A 85 0.31 -23.28 -0.26
N ALA A 86 -0.85 -22.84 0.21
CA ALA A 86 -1.79 -23.75 0.85
C ALA A 86 -2.38 -24.83 -0.08
N LYS A 87 -2.35 -24.64 -1.40
CA LYS A 87 -2.80 -25.63 -2.38
C LYS A 87 -1.70 -26.61 -2.77
N THR A 88 -0.47 -26.13 -2.84
CA THR A 88 0.67 -26.88 -3.39
C THR A 88 1.49 -27.58 -2.31
N THR A 89 1.47 -27.09 -1.07
CA THR A 89 2.22 -27.70 0.04
C THR A 89 1.47 -28.87 0.71
N GLU A 90 2.19 -29.64 1.53
CA GLU A 90 1.67 -30.81 2.24
C GLU A 90 0.49 -30.47 3.18
N ALA A 91 -0.28 -31.49 3.55
CA ALA A 91 -1.60 -31.31 4.16
C ALA A 91 -1.59 -30.66 5.57
N GLU A 92 -0.43 -30.41 6.17
CA GLU A 92 -0.32 -30.00 7.58
C GLU A 92 0.11 -28.56 7.81
N GLU A 93 0.71 -27.90 6.82
CA GLU A 93 1.09 -26.49 6.92
C GLU A 93 -0.09 -25.55 6.71
N VAL A 94 -0.06 -24.42 7.43
CA VAL A 94 -1.11 -23.40 7.40
C VAL A 94 -0.51 -22.08 6.95
N PHE A 95 -0.99 -21.58 5.81
CA PHE A 95 -0.60 -20.29 5.23
C PHE A 95 -1.73 -19.28 5.43
N VAL A 96 -1.42 -18.15 6.06
CA VAL A 96 -2.37 -17.09 6.39
C VAL A 96 -1.90 -15.77 5.79
N PRO A 97 -2.68 -15.15 4.89
CA PRO A 97 -2.40 -13.80 4.44
C PRO A 97 -2.79 -12.79 5.52
N VAL A 98 -1.87 -11.90 5.88
CA VAL A 98 -2.10 -10.82 6.84
C VAL A 98 -1.94 -9.48 6.13
N LEU A 99 -2.97 -8.64 6.20
CA LEU A 99 -2.93 -7.27 5.72
C LEU A 99 -2.24 -6.41 6.78
N ASN A 100 -1.10 -5.81 6.45
CA ASN A 100 -0.21 -5.16 7.39
C ASN A 100 -0.66 -3.74 7.81
N ILE A 101 -1.95 -3.61 8.13
CA ILE A 101 -2.61 -2.40 8.63
C ILE A 101 -3.64 -2.80 9.70
N LYS A 102 -4.12 -1.84 10.48
CA LYS A 102 -5.27 -2.08 11.36
C LYS A 102 -6.53 -2.30 10.52
N ARG A 103 -7.49 -3.11 10.99
CA ARG A 103 -8.79 -3.30 10.30
C ARG A 103 -9.48 -1.96 10.00
N SER A 104 -9.43 -1.02 10.95
CA SER A 104 -10.03 0.32 10.81
C SER A 104 -9.46 1.14 9.64
N GLU A 105 -8.31 0.74 9.08
CA GLU A 105 -7.64 1.45 8.00
C GLU A 105 -7.95 0.91 6.60
N LEU A 106 -8.60 -0.24 6.48
CA LEU A 106 -9.02 -0.78 5.19
C LEU A 106 -9.86 0.23 4.37
N PRO A 107 -10.83 0.97 4.96
CA PRO A 107 -11.61 1.95 4.21
C PRO A 107 -10.75 3.01 3.49
N LEU A 108 -9.52 3.28 3.97
CA LEU A 108 -8.63 4.26 3.35
C LEU A 108 -8.07 3.78 2.00
N ARG A 109 -8.09 2.46 1.73
CA ARG A 109 -7.61 1.82 0.49
C ARG A 109 -8.79 1.55 -0.44
N GLY A 110 -9.33 2.62 -1.03
CA GLY A 110 -10.56 2.58 -1.83
C GLY A 110 -10.49 1.63 -3.03
N ASP A 111 -9.34 1.53 -3.69
CA ASP A 111 -9.05 0.55 -4.74
C ASP A 111 -9.15 -0.89 -4.23
N SER A 112 -8.55 -1.19 -3.08
CA SER A 112 -8.59 -2.50 -2.44
C SER A 112 -10.02 -2.89 -2.03
N VAL A 113 -10.75 -1.98 -1.37
CA VAL A 113 -12.16 -2.19 -0.97
C VAL A 113 -13.04 -2.43 -2.20
N PHE A 114 -12.93 -1.57 -3.21
CA PHE A 114 -13.65 -1.72 -4.47
C PHE A 114 -13.35 -3.08 -5.11
N PHE A 115 -12.07 -3.47 -5.15
CA PHE A 115 -11.70 -4.68 -5.86
C PHE A 115 -12.21 -5.93 -5.14
N LEU A 116 -12.06 -6.00 -3.81
CA LEU A 116 -12.61 -7.06 -2.95
C LEU A 116 -14.12 -7.22 -3.14
N GLN A 117 -14.86 -6.11 -3.22
CA GLN A 117 -16.31 -6.12 -3.49
C GLN A 117 -16.62 -6.63 -4.89
N LYS A 118 -15.91 -6.14 -5.93
CA LYS A 118 -16.08 -6.55 -7.33
C LYS A 118 -15.89 -8.05 -7.53
N ILE A 119 -14.96 -8.66 -6.79
CA ILE A 119 -14.68 -10.11 -6.83
C ILE A 119 -15.41 -10.92 -5.75
N HIS A 120 -16.26 -10.28 -4.95
CA HIS A 120 -17.11 -10.90 -3.92
C HIS A 120 -16.34 -11.61 -2.79
N ILE A 121 -15.25 -11.00 -2.31
CA ILE A 121 -14.52 -11.39 -1.11
C ILE A 121 -14.98 -10.52 0.07
N PRO A 122 -15.66 -11.09 1.07
CA PRO A 122 -16.05 -10.36 2.27
C PRO A 122 -14.83 -9.98 3.12
N GLU A 123 -14.80 -8.73 3.58
CA GLU A 123 -13.76 -8.19 4.47
C GLU A 123 -13.65 -8.95 5.81
N SER A 124 -14.72 -9.62 6.23
CA SER A 124 -14.76 -10.44 7.44
C SER A 124 -13.84 -11.67 7.36
N LEU A 125 -13.45 -12.08 6.16
CA LEU A 125 -12.56 -13.22 5.95
C LEU A 125 -11.08 -12.82 5.96
N LEU A 126 -10.79 -11.52 5.96
CA LEU A 126 -9.42 -10.99 5.97
C LEU A 126 -8.91 -10.88 7.41
N ILE A 127 -7.59 -11.06 7.58
CA ILE A 127 -6.88 -10.92 8.85
C ILE A 127 -5.97 -9.69 8.75
N PHE A 128 -6.03 -8.86 9.79
CA PHE A 128 -5.32 -7.59 9.87
C PHE A 128 -4.22 -7.66 10.93
N ARG A 129 -3.25 -6.74 10.85
CA ARG A 129 -2.10 -6.71 11.77
C ARG A 129 -2.50 -6.58 13.23
N ASP A 130 -3.57 -5.86 13.52
CA ASP A 130 -4.12 -5.67 14.87
C ASP A 130 -4.94 -6.87 15.39
N GLU A 131 -5.19 -7.87 14.55
CA GLU A 131 -5.92 -9.08 14.93
C GLU A 131 -4.99 -10.26 15.23
N ILE A 132 -3.69 -10.18 14.90
CA ILE A 132 -2.71 -11.27 15.07
C ILE A 132 -1.46 -10.79 15.80
N ASP A 133 -1.08 -11.49 16.87
CA ASP A 133 0.13 -11.20 17.62
C ASP A 133 1.33 -12.00 17.06
N LEU A 134 1.97 -11.45 16.02
CA LEU A 134 3.14 -12.07 15.41
C LEU A 134 4.31 -12.22 16.40
N HIS A 135 4.49 -11.27 17.33
CA HIS A 135 5.56 -11.36 18.32
C HIS A 135 5.32 -12.51 19.29
N ALA A 136 4.09 -12.69 19.79
CA ALA A 136 3.75 -13.84 20.63
C ALA A 136 3.97 -15.18 19.90
N LEU A 137 3.55 -15.28 18.63
CA LEU A 137 3.77 -16.47 17.81
C LEU A 137 5.26 -16.76 17.58
N HIS A 138 6.06 -15.72 17.37
CA HIS A 138 7.51 -15.86 17.23
C HIS A 138 8.16 -16.32 18.53
N GLN A 139 7.80 -15.73 19.67
CA GLN A 139 8.31 -16.16 20.99
C GLN A 139 7.90 -17.60 21.33
N ALA A 140 6.77 -18.07 20.83
CA ALA A 140 6.33 -19.46 20.96
C ALA A 140 7.05 -20.43 19.99
N GLY A 141 7.92 -19.93 19.10
CA GLY A 141 8.58 -20.76 18.08
C GLY A 141 7.63 -21.29 17.00
N GLN A 142 6.47 -20.65 16.83
CA GLN A 142 5.40 -21.09 15.93
C GLN A 142 5.29 -20.24 14.66
N LEU A 143 6.06 -19.16 14.53
CA LEU A 143 5.95 -18.25 13.40
C LEU A 143 6.95 -18.57 12.29
N THR A 144 6.47 -18.60 11.06
CA THR A 144 7.28 -18.42 9.84
C THR A 144 6.70 -17.27 9.02
N LEU A 145 7.54 -16.33 8.60
CA LEU A 145 7.15 -15.18 7.79
C LEU A 145 7.59 -15.33 6.33
N ILE A 146 6.70 -14.96 5.42
CA ILE A 146 6.96 -14.78 4.00
C ILE A 146 6.60 -13.35 3.66
N LEU A 147 7.60 -12.54 3.29
CA LEU A 147 7.37 -11.14 2.94
C LEU A 147 7.08 -11.03 1.44
N VAL A 148 6.04 -10.29 1.11
CA VAL A 148 5.70 -9.92 -0.26
C VAL A 148 5.68 -8.41 -0.40
N ASP A 149 6.11 -7.92 -1.56
CA ASP A 149 6.12 -6.49 -1.89
C ASP A 149 6.95 -5.65 -0.88
N HIS A 150 7.85 -6.32 -0.15
CA HIS A 150 8.89 -5.73 0.70
C HIS A 150 9.94 -6.75 1.11
N HIS A 151 11.14 -6.25 1.37
CA HIS A 151 12.28 -7.04 1.84
C HIS A 151 12.81 -6.61 3.21
N ALA A 152 12.26 -5.57 3.83
CA ALA A 152 12.72 -5.03 5.11
C ALA A 152 11.55 -4.79 6.06
N LEU A 153 11.64 -5.36 7.27
CA LEU A 153 10.65 -5.14 8.32
C LEU A 153 10.83 -3.74 8.96
N PRO A 154 9.74 -3.10 9.40
CA PRO A 154 9.84 -1.87 10.19
C PRO A 154 10.52 -2.15 11.53
N ARG A 155 11.05 -1.10 12.18
CA ARG A 155 11.78 -1.22 13.45
C ARG A 155 10.97 -1.89 14.56
N SER A 156 9.65 -1.68 14.60
CA SER A 156 8.75 -2.33 15.56
C SER A 156 8.74 -3.86 15.43
N ASP A 157 9.08 -4.36 14.25
CA ASP A 157 9.05 -5.77 13.88
C ASP A 157 10.45 -6.35 13.70
N ALA A 158 11.51 -5.62 14.09
CA ALA A 158 12.89 -6.09 13.96
C ALA A 158 13.14 -7.44 14.65
N ALA A 159 12.46 -7.69 15.78
CA ALA A 159 12.54 -8.97 16.48
C ALA A 159 11.98 -10.16 15.68
N LEU A 160 11.22 -9.93 14.60
CA LEU A 160 10.64 -10.99 13.77
C LEU A 160 11.55 -11.37 12.59
N GLU A 161 12.69 -10.70 12.41
CA GLU A 161 13.60 -10.91 11.27
C GLU A 161 14.06 -12.38 11.16
N GLU A 162 14.33 -13.04 12.29
CA GLU A 162 14.72 -14.45 12.33
C GLU A 162 13.60 -15.41 11.91
N ALA A 163 12.34 -14.98 11.97
CA ALA A 163 11.20 -15.77 11.51
C ALA A 163 10.99 -15.69 9.99
N VAL A 164 11.66 -14.76 9.29
CA VAL A 164 11.50 -14.59 7.85
C VAL A 164 12.20 -15.72 7.10
N ALA A 165 11.42 -16.53 6.40
CA ALA A 165 11.91 -17.65 5.61
C ALA A 165 12.04 -17.33 4.12
N GLU A 166 11.24 -16.40 3.60
CA GLU A 166 11.21 -16.06 2.19
C GLU A 166 10.79 -14.59 1.97
N VAL A 167 11.37 -13.97 0.94
CA VAL A 167 11.04 -12.63 0.46
C VAL A 167 10.76 -12.68 -1.04
N ILE A 168 9.65 -12.08 -1.48
CA ILE A 168 9.34 -11.78 -2.88
C ILE A 168 9.08 -10.28 -2.99
N ASP A 169 9.97 -9.55 -3.66
CA ASP A 169 9.83 -8.09 -3.77
C ASP A 169 10.26 -7.64 -5.18
N HIS A 170 9.76 -6.49 -5.62
CA HIS A 170 10.07 -5.93 -6.94
C HIS A 170 10.84 -4.61 -6.86
N ARG A 171 11.18 -4.17 -5.64
CA ARG A 171 11.89 -2.91 -5.38
C ARG A 171 13.41 -3.10 -5.41
N PRO A 172 14.18 -2.02 -5.63
CA PRO A 172 15.64 -2.07 -5.53
C PRO A 172 16.07 -2.57 -4.14
N ILE A 173 17.00 -3.54 -4.14
CA ILE A 173 17.49 -4.14 -2.89
C ILE A 173 18.37 -3.14 -2.13
N GLU A 174 18.02 -2.89 -0.87
CA GLU A 174 18.93 -2.28 0.11
C GLU A 174 19.59 -3.39 0.93
N GLN A 175 20.75 -3.89 0.49
CA GLN A 175 21.41 -5.10 1.04
C GLN A 175 21.61 -5.11 2.57
N LYS A 176 21.63 -3.93 3.22
CA LYS A 176 21.78 -3.82 4.68
C LYS A 176 20.51 -4.19 5.45
N CYS A 177 19.37 -4.26 4.79
CA CYS A 177 18.06 -4.40 5.40
C CYS A 177 17.40 -5.74 5.06
N CYS A 178 18.12 -6.65 4.40
CA CYS A 178 17.59 -7.95 3.99
C CYS A 178 17.70 -8.98 5.12
N PRO A 179 16.62 -9.72 5.42
CA PRO A 179 16.68 -10.84 6.35
C PRO A 179 17.59 -11.95 5.83
N PRO A 180 18.14 -12.80 6.71
CA PRO A 180 19.05 -13.89 6.36
C PRO A 180 18.28 -15.10 5.77
N CYS A 181 17.56 -14.90 4.67
CA CYS A 181 16.67 -15.90 4.08
C CYS A 181 16.76 -15.96 2.54
N HIS A 182 15.92 -16.79 1.90
CA HIS A 182 15.79 -16.77 0.45
C HIS A 182 15.09 -15.48 0.01
N VAL A 183 15.78 -14.67 -0.81
CA VAL A 183 15.29 -13.38 -1.30
C VAL A 183 15.19 -13.45 -2.82
N SER A 184 13.96 -13.40 -3.32
CA SER A 184 13.65 -13.29 -4.75
C SER A 184 13.25 -11.85 -5.04
N VAL A 185 14.18 -11.10 -5.65
CA VAL A 185 13.93 -9.71 -6.04
C VAL A 185 14.22 -9.52 -7.51
N GLU A 186 13.24 -8.97 -8.22
CA GLU A 186 13.38 -8.61 -9.63
C GLU A 186 12.66 -7.30 -9.92
N LEU A 187 13.32 -6.39 -10.63
CA LEU A 187 12.75 -5.11 -10.99
C LEU A 187 11.66 -5.29 -12.06
N VAL A 188 10.42 -5.39 -11.60
CA VAL A 188 9.19 -5.45 -12.42
C VAL A 188 8.20 -4.38 -11.99
N GLY A 189 7.13 -4.19 -12.76
CA GLY A 189 6.14 -3.15 -12.46
C GLY A 189 5.29 -3.43 -11.22
N SER A 190 5.13 -4.70 -10.82
CA SER A 190 4.31 -5.15 -9.69
C SER A 190 4.84 -6.42 -9.04
N CYS A 191 4.78 -6.53 -7.70
CA CYS A 191 5.06 -7.78 -6.99
C CYS A 191 4.09 -8.90 -7.39
N ALA A 192 2.83 -8.57 -7.68
CA ALA A 192 1.83 -9.52 -8.17
C ALA A 192 2.26 -10.20 -9.49
N THR A 193 3.15 -9.58 -10.29
CA THR A 193 3.76 -10.23 -11.45
C THR A 193 4.64 -11.41 -11.03
N LEU A 194 5.46 -11.25 -10.00
CA LEU A 194 6.34 -12.31 -9.48
C LEU A 194 5.53 -13.45 -8.88
N VAL A 195 4.47 -13.12 -8.13
CA VAL A 195 3.53 -14.11 -7.59
C VAL A 195 2.82 -14.85 -8.73
N THR A 196 2.35 -14.13 -9.75
CA THR A 196 1.71 -14.73 -10.94
C THR A 196 2.65 -15.69 -11.65
N GLU A 197 3.89 -15.27 -11.89
CA GLU A 197 4.90 -16.11 -12.54
C GLU A 197 5.13 -17.40 -11.75
N ARG A 198 5.29 -17.30 -10.43
CA ARG A 198 5.48 -18.47 -9.56
C ARG A 198 4.31 -19.46 -9.65
N ILE A 199 3.08 -18.95 -9.66
CA ILE A 199 1.88 -19.80 -9.80
C ILE A 199 1.87 -20.48 -11.17
N LEU A 200 2.12 -19.73 -12.24
CA LEU A 200 2.11 -20.23 -13.62
C LEU A 200 3.19 -21.27 -13.89
N GLN A 201 4.35 -21.15 -13.25
CA GLN A 201 5.46 -22.11 -13.37
C GLN A 201 5.25 -23.36 -12.50
N GLY A 202 4.60 -23.22 -11.34
CA GLY A 202 4.42 -24.30 -10.38
C GLY A 202 3.15 -25.12 -10.58
N ALA A 203 1.99 -24.49 -10.43
CA ALA A 203 0.68 -25.15 -10.43
C ALA A 203 -0.41 -24.25 -11.04
N PRO A 204 -0.35 -23.92 -12.34
CA PRO A 204 -1.29 -23.01 -12.99
C PRO A 204 -2.76 -23.43 -12.84
N GLU A 205 -3.03 -24.73 -12.67
CA GLU A 205 -4.36 -25.30 -12.50
C GLU A 205 -5.08 -24.89 -11.20
N ILE A 206 -4.37 -24.30 -10.24
CA ILE A 206 -5.02 -23.76 -9.03
C ILE A 206 -5.69 -22.41 -9.29
N LEU A 207 -5.28 -21.70 -10.35
CA LEU A 207 -5.86 -20.42 -10.69
C LEU A 207 -7.32 -20.64 -11.03
N ASP A 208 -8.17 -19.84 -10.42
CA ASP A 208 -9.53 -19.63 -10.88
C ASP A 208 -9.71 -18.19 -11.34
N ARG A 209 -10.90 -17.93 -11.88
CA ARG A 209 -11.29 -16.60 -12.36
C ARG A 209 -11.08 -15.50 -11.32
N GLN A 210 -11.28 -15.78 -10.02
CA GLN A 210 -11.15 -14.75 -8.98
C GLN A 210 -9.69 -14.42 -8.70
N THR A 211 -8.82 -15.43 -8.57
CA THR A 211 -7.37 -15.20 -8.44
C THR A 211 -6.77 -14.56 -9.68
N ALA A 212 -7.18 -15.01 -10.86
CA ALA A 212 -6.72 -14.45 -12.11
C ALA A 212 -7.16 -12.98 -12.24
N ALA A 213 -8.40 -12.66 -11.88
CA ALA A 213 -8.88 -11.29 -11.87
C ALA A 213 -8.08 -10.41 -10.91
N LEU A 214 -7.84 -10.88 -9.68
CA LEU A 214 -7.03 -10.16 -8.69
C LEU A 214 -5.63 -9.84 -9.21
N LEU A 215 -4.91 -10.86 -9.67
CA LEU A 215 -3.56 -10.71 -10.20
C LEU A 215 -3.55 -9.79 -11.43
N HIS A 216 -4.46 -10.02 -12.39
CA HIS A 216 -4.58 -9.22 -13.61
C HIS A 216 -4.85 -7.74 -13.30
N GLY A 217 -5.89 -7.43 -12.53
CA GLY A 217 -6.24 -6.04 -12.25
C GLY A 217 -5.16 -5.30 -11.45
N THR A 218 -4.45 -5.99 -10.57
CA THR A 218 -3.35 -5.42 -9.78
C THR A 218 -2.15 -5.08 -10.65
N ILE A 219 -1.69 -6.04 -11.47
CA ILE A 219 -0.58 -5.81 -12.41
C ILE A 219 -0.95 -4.69 -13.39
N ILE A 220 -2.19 -4.67 -13.91
CA ILE A 220 -2.66 -3.60 -14.80
C ILE A 220 -2.64 -2.23 -14.12
N LEU A 221 -3.08 -2.13 -12.85
CA LEU A 221 -3.04 -0.88 -12.10
C LEU A 221 -1.61 -0.39 -11.89
N ASP A 222 -0.74 -1.26 -11.40
CA ASP A 222 0.63 -0.87 -11.07
C ASP A 222 1.48 -0.62 -12.31
N CYS A 223 1.29 -1.38 -13.39
CA CYS A 223 1.95 -1.14 -14.66
C CYS A 223 1.29 -0.03 -15.50
N VAL A 224 0.32 0.70 -14.93
CA VAL A 224 -0.38 1.83 -15.55
C VAL A 224 -0.93 1.49 -16.94
N ASN A 225 -1.73 0.43 -16.98
CA ASN A 225 -2.32 -0.13 -18.19
C ASN A 225 -1.28 -0.51 -19.28
N MET A 226 -0.06 -0.84 -18.87
CA MET A 226 1.06 -1.15 -19.77
C MET A 226 1.43 0.01 -20.70
N ASP A 227 1.19 1.27 -20.28
CA ASP A 227 1.50 2.44 -21.10
C ASP A 227 3.01 2.58 -21.32
N LEU A 228 3.43 2.41 -22.59
CA LEU A 228 4.81 2.51 -23.02
C LEU A 228 5.41 3.91 -22.80
N LYS A 229 4.58 4.96 -22.74
CA LYS A 229 5.04 6.34 -22.48
C LYS A 229 5.46 6.54 -21.02
N ILE A 230 4.84 5.78 -20.11
CA ILE A 230 5.14 5.85 -18.68
C ILE A 230 6.31 4.92 -18.34
N GLY A 231 6.45 3.81 -19.07
CA GLY A 231 7.63 2.93 -18.98
C GLY A 231 7.74 2.13 -17.67
N LYS A 232 6.66 2.06 -16.86
CA LYS A 232 6.65 1.29 -15.60
C LYS A 232 6.52 -0.23 -15.83
N ALA A 233 5.94 -0.63 -16.96
CA ALA A 233 5.74 -2.04 -17.30
C ALA A 233 7.00 -2.67 -17.91
N THR A 234 7.33 -3.88 -17.46
CA THR A 234 8.37 -4.71 -18.06
C THR A 234 7.79 -5.76 -19.00
N LEU A 235 8.66 -6.44 -19.75
CA LEU A 235 8.26 -7.56 -20.59
C LEU A 235 7.66 -8.71 -19.75
N LYS A 236 8.12 -8.90 -18.51
CA LYS A 236 7.59 -9.94 -17.62
C LYS A 236 6.16 -9.63 -17.18
N ASP A 237 5.86 -8.38 -16.85
CA ASP A 237 4.50 -7.92 -16.51
C ASP A 237 3.54 -8.20 -17.67
N LYS A 238 3.94 -7.80 -18.88
CA LYS A 238 3.17 -8.04 -20.11
C LYS A 238 2.92 -9.53 -20.35
N ASN A 239 3.95 -10.36 -20.24
CA ASN A 239 3.84 -11.81 -20.46
C ASN A 239 2.92 -12.48 -19.43
N CYS A 240 2.95 -12.05 -18.17
CA CYS A 240 2.07 -12.59 -17.13
C CYS A 240 0.62 -12.23 -17.39
N VAL A 241 0.34 -10.97 -17.74
CA VAL A 241 -1.00 -10.50 -18.10
C VAL A 241 -1.55 -11.26 -19.31
N GLU A 242 -0.78 -11.39 -20.39
CA GLU A 242 -1.21 -12.11 -21.60
C GLU A 242 -1.51 -13.60 -21.32
N LYS A 243 -0.74 -14.24 -20.43
CA LYS A 243 -1.01 -15.62 -20.00
C LYS A 243 -2.30 -15.71 -19.17
N LEU A 244 -2.55 -14.77 -18.26
CA LEU A 244 -3.80 -14.74 -17.49
C LEU A 244 -5.01 -14.55 -18.42
N GLU A 245 -4.92 -13.66 -19.40
CA GLU A 245 -5.99 -13.42 -20.39
C GLU A 245 -6.22 -14.64 -21.29
N ALA A 246 -5.16 -15.35 -21.69
CA ALA A 246 -5.29 -16.57 -22.46
C ALA A 246 -5.97 -17.71 -21.67
N LEU A 247 -5.67 -17.83 -20.38
CA LEU A 247 -6.27 -18.84 -19.50
C LEU A 247 -7.71 -18.48 -19.08
N PHE A 248 -8.01 -17.18 -18.98
CA PHE A 248 -9.30 -16.64 -18.53
C PHE A 248 -9.80 -15.55 -19.50
N PRO A 249 -10.36 -15.92 -20.66
CA PRO A 249 -10.77 -14.95 -21.70
C PRO A 249 -11.92 -14.01 -21.30
N ASP A 250 -12.57 -14.28 -20.17
CA ASP A 250 -13.67 -13.50 -19.61
C ASP A 250 -13.22 -12.53 -18.49
N LEU A 251 -11.92 -12.33 -18.36
CA LEU A 251 -11.35 -11.24 -17.56
C LEU A 251 -11.77 -9.88 -18.15
N PRO A 252 -11.90 -8.84 -17.29
CA PRO A 252 -12.21 -7.49 -17.78
C PRO A 252 -11.16 -6.98 -18.76
N GLU A 253 -11.58 -6.08 -19.66
CA GLU A 253 -10.63 -5.36 -20.51
C GLU A 253 -9.66 -4.54 -19.65
N ARG A 254 -8.41 -4.42 -20.10
CA ARG A 254 -7.33 -3.77 -19.34
C ARG A 254 -7.68 -2.31 -19.00
N SER A 255 -8.21 -1.55 -19.96
CA SER A 255 -8.59 -0.16 -19.76
C SER A 255 -9.74 -0.02 -18.75
N ASP A 256 -10.77 -0.86 -18.87
CA ASP A 256 -11.92 -0.86 -17.96
C ASP A 256 -11.54 -1.13 -16.51
N ILE A 257 -10.67 -2.13 -16.27
CA ILE A 257 -10.23 -2.45 -14.91
C ILE A 257 -9.28 -1.39 -14.37
N PHE A 258 -8.37 -0.88 -15.21
CA PHE A 258 -7.47 0.22 -14.86
C PHE A 258 -8.27 1.46 -14.41
N ASP A 259 -9.19 1.95 -15.25
CA ASP A 259 -9.99 3.14 -14.98
C ASP A 259 -10.86 2.96 -13.72
N SER A 260 -11.45 1.78 -13.56
CA SER A 260 -12.25 1.45 -12.37
C SER A 260 -11.43 1.51 -11.08
N LEU A 261 -10.25 0.86 -11.06
CA LEU A 261 -9.37 0.84 -9.90
C LEU A 261 -8.78 2.23 -9.63
N GLN A 262 -8.37 2.94 -10.68
CA GLN A 262 -7.82 4.28 -10.59
C GLN A 262 -8.84 5.27 -10.02
N LYS A 263 -10.10 5.17 -10.45
CA LYS A 263 -11.22 5.94 -9.90
C LYS A 263 -11.46 5.60 -8.43
N ALA A 264 -11.52 4.32 -8.07
CA ALA A 264 -11.75 3.88 -6.70
C ALA A 264 -10.61 4.30 -5.75
N LYS A 265 -9.37 4.35 -6.23
CA LYS A 265 -8.19 4.80 -5.46
C LYS A 265 -8.36 6.22 -4.92
N PHE A 266 -8.95 7.10 -5.73
CA PHE A 266 -9.15 8.52 -5.41
C PHE A 266 -10.57 8.85 -4.94
N ASP A 267 -11.50 7.89 -4.98
CA ASP A 267 -12.84 8.08 -4.43
C ASP A 267 -12.78 8.19 -2.90
N VAL A 268 -13.33 9.29 -2.39
CA VAL A 268 -13.42 9.60 -0.97
C VAL A 268 -14.86 9.78 -0.51
N SER A 269 -15.84 9.56 -1.39
CA SER A 269 -17.27 9.82 -1.12
C SER A 269 -17.81 9.04 0.09
N GLY A 270 -17.29 7.83 0.33
CA GLY A 270 -17.63 6.99 1.49
C GLY A 270 -16.85 7.30 2.77
N LEU A 271 -15.93 8.27 2.77
CA LEU A 271 -15.04 8.54 3.90
C LEU A 271 -15.58 9.64 4.84
N THR A 272 -15.37 9.42 6.13
CA THR A 272 -15.48 10.47 7.14
C THR A 272 -14.37 11.51 6.96
N THR A 273 -14.51 12.68 7.60
CA THR A 273 -13.49 13.74 7.51
C THR A 273 -12.17 13.26 8.09
N GLU A 274 -12.22 12.56 9.23
CA GLU A 274 -11.05 11.95 9.85
C GLU A 274 -10.33 10.98 8.90
N GLN A 275 -11.09 10.11 8.22
CA GLN A 275 -10.53 9.14 7.29
C GLN A 275 -9.90 9.82 6.07
N MET A 276 -10.53 10.86 5.51
CA MET A 276 -9.95 11.65 4.42
C MET A 276 -8.61 12.26 4.83
N LEU A 277 -8.52 12.81 6.04
CA LEU A 277 -7.29 13.40 6.56
C LEU A 277 -6.18 12.36 6.73
N ARG A 278 -6.49 11.11 7.10
CA ARG A 278 -5.51 10.03 7.26
C ARG A 278 -5.06 9.40 5.96
N LYS A 279 -5.92 9.37 4.94
CA LYS A 279 -5.72 8.60 3.70
C LYS A 279 -4.37 8.87 3.03
N ASP A 280 -4.02 10.15 2.86
CA ASP A 280 -2.72 10.54 2.31
C ASP A 280 -2.13 11.70 3.13
N GLN A 281 -1.56 11.35 4.28
CA GLN A 281 -0.97 12.32 5.21
C GLN A 281 0.56 12.26 5.28
N LYS A 282 1.16 13.40 5.64
CA LYS A 282 2.55 13.48 6.08
C LYS A 282 2.63 14.33 7.34
N THR A 283 3.43 13.89 8.30
CA THR A 283 3.71 14.65 9.51
C THR A 283 5.11 15.26 9.42
N ILE A 284 5.23 16.52 9.84
CA ILE A 284 6.50 17.18 10.11
C ILE A 284 6.48 17.71 11.54
N SER A 285 7.64 17.78 12.18
CA SER A 285 7.76 18.35 13.52
C SER A 285 9.02 19.19 13.64
N ARG A 286 8.95 20.24 14.46
CA ARG A 286 10.10 21.08 14.81
C ARG A 286 9.90 21.70 16.20
N GLN A 287 10.89 21.56 17.07
CA GLN A 287 10.91 22.12 18.43
C GLN A 287 9.61 21.89 19.23
N GLY A 288 9.05 20.67 19.13
CA GLY A 288 7.82 20.30 19.84
C GLY A 288 6.52 20.72 19.15
N ILE A 289 6.57 21.45 18.04
CA ILE A 289 5.38 21.75 17.20
C ILE A 289 5.23 20.64 16.17
N LYS A 290 4.04 20.03 16.11
CA LYS A 290 3.70 18.98 15.16
C LYS A 290 2.67 19.48 14.15
N MET A 291 3.00 19.37 12.87
CA MET A 291 2.11 19.72 11.76
C MET A 291 1.80 18.48 10.92
N VAL A 292 0.53 18.29 10.60
CA VAL A 292 0.04 17.25 9.68
C VAL A 292 -0.39 17.90 8.38
N ILE A 293 -0.04 17.28 7.25
CA ILE A 293 -0.41 17.73 5.91
C ILE A 293 -1.08 16.59 5.17
N SER A 294 -2.34 16.78 4.80
CA SER A 294 -3.19 15.77 4.19
C SER A 294 -3.59 16.16 2.78
N ALA A 295 -3.45 15.26 1.81
CA ALA A 295 -4.02 15.43 0.49
C ALA A 295 -5.48 14.93 0.49
N ILE A 296 -6.41 15.80 0.11
CA ILE A 296 -7.85 15.50 0.13
C ILE A 296 -8.37 15.48 -1.31
N TYR A 297 -8.81 14.32 -1.78
CA TYR A 297 -9.25 14.09 -3.15
C TYR A 297 -10.69 14.57 -3.39
N MET A 298 -10.93 15.85 -3.14
CA MET A 298 -12.20 16.53 -3.41
C MET A 298 -11.96 18.02 -3.65
N ASP A 299 -13.00 18.73 -4.08
CA ASP A 299 -12.96 20.18 -4.22
C ASP A 299 -12.88 20.91 -2.84
N LEU A 300 -12.26 22.11 -2.82
CA LEU A 300 -12.12 22.90 -1.59
C LEU A 300 -13.47 23.33 -1.01
N GLU A 301 -14.38 23.83 -1.83
CA GLU A 301 -15.69 24.29 -1.37
C GLU A 301 -16.46 23.11 -0.79
N ALA A 302 -16.46 21.97 -1.48
CA ALA A 302 -17.08 20.74 -0.98
C ALA A 302 -16.44 20.27 0.35
N PHE A 303 -15.13 20.42 0.51
CA PHE A 303 -14.44 20.09 1.77
C PHE A 303 -14.86 21.02 2.90
N LEU A 304 -14.89 22.34 2.65
CA LEU A 304 -15.29 23.36 3.62
C LEU A 304 -16.76 23.25 4.04
N GLN A 305 -17.63 22.73 3.17
CA GLN A 305 -19.07 22.54 3.44
C GLN A 305 -19.41 21.23 4.18
N ARG A 306 -18.41 20.39 4.51
CA ARG A 306 -18.67 19.13 5.23
C ARG A 306 -19.30 19.38 6.60
N SER A 307 -20.33 18.59 6.90
CA SER A 307 -21.01 18.62 8.20
C SER A 307 -20.02 18.37 9.33
N GLY A 308 -20.01 19.21 10.35
CA GLY A 308 -19.15 19.05 11.52
C GLY A 308 -17.66 19.32 11.28
N LEU A 309 -17.24 19.85 10.12
CA LEU A 309 -15.82 19.98 9.74
C LEU A 309 -14.94 20.54 10.86
N ILE A 310 -15.30 21.67 11.48
CA ILE A 310 -14.45 22.29 12.52
C ILE A 310 -14.30 21.38 13.76
N ALA A 311 -15.36 20.65 14.13
CA ALA A 311 -15.30 19.70 15.23
C ALA A 311 -14.40 18.52 14.87
N ASP A 312 -14.51 18.00 13.64
CA ASP A 312 -13.68 16.92 13.13
C ASP A 312 -12.19 17.31 13.06
N LEU A 313 -11.87 18.51 12.54
CA LEU A 313 -10.49 19.01 12.48
C LEU A 313 -9.89 19.17 13.89
N ARG A 314 -10.69 19.64 14.87
CA ARG A 314 -10.26 19.74 16.26
C ARG A 314 -10.03 18.37 16.89
N ALA A 315 -10.98 17.43 16.70
CA ALA A 315 -10.88 16.07 17.21
C ALA A 315 -9.66 15.35 16.61
N PHE A 316 -9.41 15.53 15.32
CA PHE A 316 -8.22 15.03 14.64
C PHE A 316 -6.94 15.59 15.27
N CYS A 317 -6.84 16.91 15.45
CA CYS A 317 -5.67 17.52 16.08
C CYS A 317 -5.41 16.98 17.50
N GLN A 318 -6.48 16.76 18.29
CA GLN A 318 -6.38 16.18 19.62
C GLN A 318 -5.92 14.71 19.58
N ALA A 319 -6.53 13.88 18.72
CA ALA A 319 -6.22 12.46 18.61
C ALA A 319 -4.80 12.19 18.08
N HIS A 320 -4.31 13.04 17.19
CA HIS A 320 -2.97 12.92 16.59
C HIS A 320 -1.92 13.80 17.26
N SER A 321 -2.26 14.50 18.35
CA SER A 321 -1.39 15.44 19.07
C SER A 321 -0.70 16.43 18.13
N CYS A 322 -1.43 17.01 17.17
CA CYS A 322 -0.89 17.98 16.22
C CYS A 322 -1.44 19.40 16.45
N ASP A 323 -0.58 20.40 16.27
CA ASP A 323 -0.86 21.81 16.49
C ASP A 323 -1.43 22.50 15.25
N VAL A 324 -1.09 21.94 14.08
CA VAL A 324 -1.46 22.47 12.77
C VAL A 324 -1.88 21.34 11.85
N LEU A 325 -2.97 21.55 11.14
CA LEU A 325 -3.43 20.69 10.06
C LEU A 325 -3.51 21.50 8.76
N VAL A 326 -2.81 21.02 7.73
CA VAL A 326 -2.84 21.58 6.38
C VAL A 326 -3.55 20.58 5.48
N ALA A 327 -4.75 20.89 5.03
CA ALA A 327 -5.44 20.12 4.01
C ALA A 327 -5.14 20.70 2.63
N MET A 328 -4.46 19.94 1.77
CA MET A 328 -4.30 20.26 0.36
C MET A 328 -5.37 19.51 -0.41
N THR A 329 -6.38 20.23 -0.90
CA THR A 329 -7.41 19.61 -1.72
C THR A 329 -6.90 19.41 -3.15
N ILE A 330 -7.36 18.35 -3.81
CA ILE A 330 -7.06 18.04 -5.20
C ILE A 330 -8.30 17.50 -5.90
N PHE A 331 -8.59 18.05 -7.07
CA PHE A 331 -9.52 17.48 -8.03
C PHE A 331 -8.98 17.66 -9.44
N PHE A 332 -9.61 17.02 -10.43
CA PHE A 332 -9.23 17.15 -11.83
C PHE A 332 -10.29 17.95 -12.58
N ASN A 333 -9.86 18.92 -13.38
CA ASN A 333 -10.77 19.73 -14.20
C ASN A 333 -11.28 18.96 -15.43
N THR A 334 -12.05 19.62 -16.28
CA THR A 334 -12.59 19.04 -17.53
C THR A 334 -11.52 18.60 -18.54
N HIS A 335 -10.29 19.08 -18.39
CA HIS A 335 -9.13 18.71 -19.21
C HIS A 335 -8.24 17.66 -18.53
N ASN A 336 -8.70 17.08 -17.42
CA ASN A 336 -7.94 16.13 -16.60
C ASN A 336 -6.65 16.70 -16.00
N GLU A 337 -6.60 18.02 -15.82
CA GLU A 337 -5.48 18.70 -15.16
C GLU A 337 -5.75 18.80 -13.66
N PRO A 338 -4.73 18.60 -12.81
CA PRO A 338 -4.91 18.70 -11.37
C PRO A 338 -5.11 20.16 -10.95
N VAL A 339 -6.16 20.42 -10.19
CA VAL A 339 -6.41 21.66 -9.48
C VAL A 339 -6.15 21.43 -8.00
N ARG A 340 -5.44 22.34 -7.35
CA ARG A 340 -5.04 22.22 -5.94
C ARG A 340 -5.40 23.47 -5.18
N HIS A 341 -5.84 23.31 -3.94
CA HIS A 341 -6.11 24.41 -3.02
C HIS A 341 -5.67 24.05 -1.60
N LEU A 342 -5.63 25.03 -0.70
CA LEU A 342 -5.14 24.84 0.67
C LEU A 342 -6.17 25.27 1.71
N ALA A 343 -6.24 24.52 2.79
CA ALA A 343 -6.93 24.89 4.02
C ALA A 343 -6.01 24.64 5.23
N ILE A 344 -5.73 25.68 6.01
CA ILE A 344 -4.83 25.65 7.17
C ILE A 344 -5.68 25.81 8.41
N PHE A 345 -5.82 24.73 9.18
CA PHE A 345 -6.44 24.75 10.50
C PHE A 345 -5.37 24.84 11.58
N CYS A 346 -5.39 25.90 12.36
CA CYS A 346 -4.51 26.09 13.50
C CYS A 346 -5.19 26.94 14.58
N PRO A 347 -5.48 26.37 15.77
CA PRO A 347 -6.05 27.12 16.89
C PRO A 347 -5.14 28.23 17.43
N HIS A 348 -3.82 28.09 17.29
CA HIS A 348 -2.87 29.08 17.79
C HIS A 348 -2.63 30.20 16.77
N ALA A 349 -3.20 31.38 17.04
CA ALA A 349 -3.22 32.50 16.10
C ALA A 349 -1.84 32.94 15.60
N ALA A 350 -0.83 33.07 16.48
CA ALA A 350 0.49 33.53 16.06
C ALA A 350 1.18 32.54 15.11
N LEU A 351 1.10 31.23 15.40
CA LEU A 351 1.64 30.18 14.52
C LEU A 351 0.90 30.15 13.17
N ARG A 352 -0.43 30.26 13.19
CA ARG A 352 -1.23 30.35 11.96
C ARG A 352 -0.79 31.52 11.09
N MET A 353 -0.64 32.72 11.67
CA MET A 353 -0.22 33.92 10.94
C MET A 353 1.19 33.77 10.36
N THR A 354 2.12 33.17 11.10
CA THR A 354 3.47 32.90 10.57
C THR A 354 3.43 31.94 9.38
N ILE A 355 2.66 30.84 9.49
CA ILE A 355 2.54 29.86 8.40
C ILE A 355 1.91 30.49 7.17
N CYS A 356 0.75 31.13 7.32
CA CYS A 356 0.08 31.84 6.23
C CYS A 356 1.00 32.87 5.57
N GLY A 357 1.70 33.69 6.37
CA GLY A 357 2.60 34.71 5.84
C GLY A 357 3.79 34.16 5.07
N VAL A 358 4.37 33.03 5.49
CA VAL A 358 5.46 32.36 4.74
C VAL A 358 4.94 31.81 3.41
N LEU A 359 3.77 31.15 3.43
CA LEU A 359 3.15 30.62 2.21
C LEU A 359 2.78 31.72 1.21
N GLU A 360 2.25 32.85 1.69
CA GLU A 360 1.88 34.00 0.86
C GLU A 360 3.09 34.71 0.24
N ARG A 361 4.22 34.77 0.94
CA ARG A 361 5.45 35.45 0.47
C ARG A 361 6.41 34.55 -0.30
N SER A 362 6.19 33.25 -0.32
CA SER A 362 7.06 32.30 -1.01
C SER A 362 7.16 32.65 -2.50
N SER A 363 8.38 32.87 -2.98
CA SER A 363 8.70 33.06 -4.41
C SER A 363 9.36 31.84 -5.05
N SER A 364 9.87 30.91 -4.24
CA SER A 364 10.64 29.74 -4.66
C SER A 364 10.28 28.49 -3.84
N PRO A 365 9.19 27.78 -4.18
CA PRO A 365 8.31 28.00 -5.32
C PRO A 365 7.19 29.03 -5.03
N SER A 366 6.81 29.81 -6.05
CA SER A 366 5.66 30.72 -5.95
C SER A 366 4.34 29.96 -5.99
N LEU A 367 3.56 30.05 -4.91
CA LEU A 367 2.26 29.38 -4.76
C LEU A 367 1.10 30.12 -5.46
N ASN A 368 1.25 31.45 -5.65
CA ASN A 368 0.21 32.34 -6.19
C ASN A 368 -1.13 32.17 -5.44
N LEU A 369 -1.09 32.32 -4.10
CA LEU A 369 -2.26 32.11 -3.24
C LEU A 369 -3.22 33.30 -3.31
N THR A 370 -4.52 33.01 -3.45
CA THR A 370 -5.61 33.97 -3.27
C THR A 370 -6.48 33.52 -2.09
N PRO A 371 -6.72 34.36 -1.07
CA PRO A 371 -7.56 34.00 0.06
C PRO A 371 -8.98 33.60 -0.39
N ALA A 372 -9.48 32.49 0.15
CA ALA A 372 -10.86 32.05 -0.01
C ALA A 372 -11.67 32.36 1.27
N PRO A 373 -13.02 32.46 1.17
CA PRO A 373 -13.87 32.70 2.33
C PRO A 373 -13.63 31.69 3.46
N SER A 374 -13.36 32.20 4.66
CA SER A 374 -13.22 31.36 5.85
C SER A 374 -14.56 31.22 6.57
N ILE A 375 -14.89 29.99 6.96
CA ILE A 375 -16.06 29.66 7.78
C ILE A 375 -15.77 29.73 9.29
N HIS A 376 -14.51 29.91 9.71
CA HIS A 376 -14.11 29.82 11.11
C HIS A 376 -12.77 30.53 11.39
N PRO A 377 -12.61 31.29 12.50
CA PRO A 377 -11.40 32.10 12.76
C PRO A 377 -10.08 31.31 12.84
N ASN A 378 -10.14 30.01 13.12
CA ASN A 378 -8.97 29.14 13.18
C ASN A 378 -8.65 28.41 11.87
N LEU A 379 -9.43 28.66 10.80
CA LEU A 379 -9.29 28.02 9.50
C LEU A 379 -9.03 29.10 8.45
N GLN A 380 -7.90 29.00 7.75
CA GLN A 380 -7.59 29.88 6.62
C GLN A 380 -7.57 29.07 5.33
N ALA A 381 -8.30 29.52 4.31
CA ALA A 381 -8.38 28.82 3.03
C ALA A 381 -7.77 29.67 1.90
N TYR A 382 -7.21 29.01 0.89
CA TYR A 382 -6.60 29.63 -0.27
C TYR A 382 -6.89 28.87 -1.56
N LEU A 383 -7.23 29.60 -2.60
CA LEU A 383 -7.09 29.13 -3.98
C LEU A 383 -5.61 29.23 -4.37
N GLN A 384 -5.00 28.11 -4.73
CA GLN A 384 -3.61 28.06 -5.16
C GLN A 384 -3.53 28.16 -6.69
N GLY A 385 -2.99 29.28 -7.19
CA GLY A 385 -2.87 29.52 -8.63
C GLY A 385 -1.82 28.64 -9.30
N ASN A 386 -0.72 28.31 -8.62
CA ASN A 386 0.29 27.39 -9.15
C ASN A 386 -0.05 25.93 -8.79
N THR A 387 -0.87 25.28 -9.61
CA THR A 387 -1.38 23.92 -9.36
C THR A 387 -0.32 22.81 -9.50
N GLN A 388 0.87 23.14 -10.04
CA GLN A 388 2.01 22.21 -10.15
C GLN A 388 2.73 21.97 -8.81
N ILE A 389 2.42 22.77 -7.77
CA ILE A 389 2.96 22.57 -6.43
C ILE A 389 2.08 21.58 -5.68
N PHE A 390 2.55 20.33 -5.62
CA PHE A 390 1.95 19.26 -4.84
C PHE A 390 2.58 19.18 -3.44
N ARG A 391 2.00 18.35 -2.56
CA ARG A 391 2.41 18.20 -1.15
C ARG A 391 3.93 18.12 -0.94
N LYS A 392 4.68 17.35 -1.75
CA LYS A 392 6.13 17.23 -1.56
C LYS A 392 6.89 18.53 -1.83
N LYS A 393 6.44 19.33 -2.79
CA LYS A 393 7.00 20.66 -3.06
C LYS A 393 6.56 21.69 -2.01
N LEU A 394 5.44 21.47 -1.32
CA LEU A 394 4.97 22.31 -0.22
C LEU A 394 5.70 22.03 1.11
N LEU A 395 6.15 20.78 1.35
CA LEU A 395 6.78 20.37 2.60
C LEU A 395 7.96 21.27 3.05
N PRO A 396 8.92 21.64 2.19
CA PRO A 396 10.02 22.52 2.57
C PRO A 396 9.55 23.89 3.06
N LEU A 397 8.54 24.48 2.42
CA LEU A 397 7.97 25.78 2.83
C LEU A 397 7.30 25.70 4.20
N LEU A 398 6.64 24.59 4.50
CA LEU A 398 6.02 24.38 5.81
C LEU A 398 7.07 24.15 6.90
N GLN A 399 8.19 23.48 6.57
CA GLN A 399 9.33 23.37 7.48
C GLN A 399 9.97 24.74 7.75
N GLU A 400 10.13 25.56 6.71
CA GLU A 400 10.59 26.95 6.84
C GLU A 400 9.67 27.76 7.76
N ALA A 401 8.35 27.65 7.58
CA ALA A 401 7.37 28.33 8.41
C ALA A 401 7.45 27.95 9.90
N LEU A 402 7.59 26.65 10.19
CA LEU A 402 7.79 26.17 11.56
C LEU A 402 9.08 26.73 12.16
N SER A 403 10.11 26.92 11.34
CA SER A 403 11.38 27.48 11.80
C SER A 403 11.35 28.97 12.05
N ALA A 404 10.75 29.75 11.15
CA ALA A 404 10.54 31.18 11.35
C ALA A 404 9.76 31.45 12.66
N TYR A 405 8.74 30.63 12.95
CA TYR A 405 7.98 30.75 14.19
C TYR A 405 8.83 30.43 15.44
N SER A 406 9.63 29.36 15.36
CA SER A 406 10.52 28.94 16.44
C SER A 406 11.57 30.00 16.77
N ASP A 407 12.20 30.57 15.75
CA ASP A 407 13.26 31.57 15.90
C ASP A 407 12.70 32.89 16.49
N SER A 408 11.45 33.24 16.13
CA SER A 408 10.75 34.39 16.71
C SER A 408 10.46 34.24 18.21
N LYS A 409 10.32 33.00 18.72
CA LYS A 409 10.15 32.71 20.14
C LYS A 409 11.47 32.64 20.91
N ALA A 410 12.56 32.31 20.24
CA ALA A 410 13.89 32.17 20.86
C ALA A 410 14.59 33.51 21.10
N THR A 411 14.09 34.62 20.52
CA THR A 411 14.64 35.95 20.75
C THR A 411 14.05 36.52 22.06
N PRO A 412 14.83 36.71 23.14
CA PRO A 412 14.33 37.36 24.34
C PRO A 412 14.07 38.84 24.01
N SER A 413 12.91 39.35 24.40
CA SER A 413 12.64 40.78 24.44
C SER A 413 13.55 41.44 25.48
N GLY A 414 14.78 41.75 25.10
CA GLY A 414 15.73 42.56 25.86
C GLY A 414 15.86 43.93 25.20
N GLN A 415 15.01 44.87 25.62
CA GLN A 415 15.34 46.28 25.46
C GLN A 415 16.50 46.62 26.39
N HIS A 416 17.57 47.17 25.84
CA HIS A 416 18.22 48.30 26.48
C HIS A 416 18.76 49.22 25.39
N GLU A 417 18.07 50.34 25.24
CA GLU A 417 18.63 51.55 24.66
C GLU A 417 19.89 51.93 25.45
N THR A 418 20.99 52.22 24.74
CA THR A 418 21.89 53.28 25.17
C THR A 418 22.52 53.90 23.94
N ALA A 419 22.19 55.17 23.73
CA ALA A 419 22.84 56.04 22.77
C ALA A 419 24.32 56.23 23.16
N GLY A 420 25.20 56.24 22.16
CA GLY A 420 26.63 56.50 22.32
C GLY A 420 27.25 56.89 20.99
N VAL A 421 27.59 58.16 20.85
CA VAL A 421 27.95 58.90 19.64
C VAL A 421 29.40 58.67 19.18
N SER A 422 29.63 58.90 17.88
CA SER A 422 30.85 59.40 17.18
C SER A 422 31.87 58.43 16.56
N GLY A 423 32.24 58.76 15.31
CA GLY A 423 33.56 58.49 14.73
C GLY A 423 33.54 58.14 13.23
N GLU A 424 33.57 59.14 12.36
CA GLU A 424 33.92 58.98 10.93
C GLU A 424 35.36 58.46 10.77
N GLN A 425 35.62 57.60 9.78
CA GLN A 425 36.76 57.76 8.86
C GLN A 425 36.71 56.83 7.64
N VAL A 426 37.15 57.41 6.54
CA VAL A 426 37.29 56.91 5.16
C VAL A 426 38.71 56.38 4.98
N ASP A 427 38.90 55.21 4.34
CA ASP A 427 39.72 55.05 3.10
C ASP A 427 40.05 53.57 2.75
N LYS A 428 39.77 53.26 1.47
CA LYS A 428 40.56 52.55 0.44
C LYS A 428 41.41 51.28 0.69
N GLU A 429 41.01 50.25 -0.07
CA GLU A 429 41.82 49.52 -1.08
C GLU A 429 43.09 48.73 -0.66
N LEU A 430 43.06 47.39 -0.75
CA LEU A 430 43.73 46.58 -1.79
C LEU A 430 43.87 45.07 -1.44
N ASP A 431 43.50 44.26 -2.43
CA ASP A 431 44.02 42.95 -2.85
C ASP A 431 44.28 41.79 -1.89
N GLY A 432 43.60 40.68 -2.19
CA GLY A 432 43.91 39.34 -1.73
C GLY A 432 43.18 38.29 -2.57
N ALA A 433 43.72 38.01 -3.76
CA ALA A 433 43.21 37.00 -4.68
C ALA A 433 43.20 35.59 -4.06
N GLY A 434 42.02 34.98 -4.02
CA GLY A 434 41.81 33.55 -3.76
C GLY A 434 40.74 33.04 -4.71
N ALA A 435 41.17 32.54 -5.87
CA ALA A 435 40.32 32.06 -6.94
C ALA A 435 39.40 30.91 -6.49
N LEU A 436 38.10 31.15 -6.49
CA LEU A 436 37.07 30.11 -6.44
C LEU A 436 36.89 29.53 -7.84
N LEU A 437 37.28 28.27 -8.01
CA LEU A 437 36.98 27.48 -9.19
C LEU A 437 35.49 27.12 -9.18
N PHE A 438 34.76 27.62 -10.18
CA PHE A 438 33.44 27.14 -10.55
C PHE A 438 33.50 25.69 -11.03
N PRO A 439 32.62 24.79 -10.55
CA PRO A 439 32.21 23.64 -11.34
C PRO A 439 31.05 24.03 -12.24
N ARG A 440 31.25 23.83 -13.54
CA ARG A 440 30.32 24.02 -14.63
C ARG A 440 28.96 23.36 -14.36
N LEU A 441 27.91 24.10 -14.69
CA LEU A 441 26.56 23.61 -14.96
C LEU A 441 26.62 22.55 -16.08
N SER A 442 26.43 21.28 -15.73
CA SER A 442 25.95 20.27 -16.66
C SER A 442 24.42 20.32 -16.66
N GLN A 443 23.88 20.67 -17.83
CA GLN A 443 22.50 20.39 -18.19
C GLN A 443 22.32 18.87 -18.21
N ASP A 444 21.57 18.33 -17.26
CA ASP A 444 20.87 17.07 -17.45
C ASP A 444 19.37 17.38 -17.38
N GLU A 445 18.70 17.10 -18.49
CA GLU A 445 17.26 17.06 -18.63
C GLU A 445 16.75 15.90 -17.74
N GLU A 446 16.34 16.20 -16.50
CA GLU A 446 15.62 15.23 -15.67
C GLU A 446 14.14 15.16 -16.07
N GLU A 447 13.85 14.12 -16.84
CA GLU A 447 12.55 13.46 -17.00
C GLU A 447 11.82 13.33 -15.64
N PRO A 448 10.48 13.47 -15.58
CA PRO A 448 9.78 13.52 -14.31
C PRO A 448 9.75 12.13 -13.63
N SER A 449 10.69 11.90 -12.73
CA SER A 449 10.62 10.80 -11.77
C SER A 449 9.47 11.05 -10.79
N LEU A 450 8.41 10.25 -10.95
CA LEU A 450 7.26 10.26 -10.06
C LEU A 450 7.59 9.48 -8.77
N PRO A 451 6.95 9.85 -7.65
CA PRO A 451 7.43 9.50 -6.34
C PRO A 451 7.25 8.01 -6.00
N PRO A 452 8.13 7.42 -5.17
CA PRO A 452 7.86 6.12 -4.58
C PRO A 452 6.55 6.16 -3.78
N THR A 453 5.91 4.99 -3.68
CA THR A 453 4.70 4.71 -2.91
C THR A 453 4.75 5.45 -1.57
N PRO A 454 3.68 6.16 -1.14
CA PRO A 454 3.71 6.88 0.12
C PRO A 454 3.92 5.90 1.28
N MET A 455 5.11 5.90 1.86
CA MET A 455 5.32 5.32 3.18
C MET A 455 4.52 6.15 4.18
N ASN A 456 3.42 5.60 4.66
CA ASN A 456 2.78 6.04 5.89
C ASN A 456 3.78 5.79 7.02
N SER A 457 4.52 6.83 7.40
CA SER A 457 5.26 6.84 8.66
C SER A 457 4.22 6.90 9.78
N LEU A 458 3.75 5.71 10.19
CA LEU A 458 3.06 5.50 11.44
C LEU A 458 4.08 5.79 12.54
N VAL A 459 3.85 6.86 13.31
CA VAL A 459 4.60 7.12 14.54
C VAL A 459 3.90 6.39 15.67
N ASP A 460 4.71 5.76 16.50
CA ASP A 460 4.39 4.87 17.60
C ASP A 460 3.32 5.36 18.59
N GLU A 461 2.56 4.36 19.07
CA GLU A 461 1.80 4.20 20.30
C GLU A 461 1.27 5.46 21.03
N CYS A 462 -0.06 5.61 20.98
CA CYS A 462 -0.83 6.34 21.98
C CYS A 462 -1.14 5.39 23.16
N PRO A 463 -0.89 5.74 24.44
CA PRO A 463 -1.03 4.82 25.58
C PRO A 463 -2.48 4.45 25.98
N LEU A 464 -3.49 4.67 25.13
CA LEU A 464 -4.91 4.53 25.49
C LEU A 464 -5.77 3.82 24.44
N ASP A 465 -5.19 2.94 23.63
CA ASP A 465 -5.95 2.03 22.77
C ASP A 465 -5.87 0.63 23.38
N GLN A 466 -6.74 0.32 24.36
CA GLN A 466 -6.96 -1.06 24.76
C GLN A 466 -7.55 -1.78 23.55
N GLY A 467 -6.66 -2.43 22.79
CA GLY A 467 -6.95 -3.05 21.51
C GLY A 467 -8.12 -4.02 21.57
N LEU A 468 -8.80 -4.16 20.44
CA LEU A 468 -9.71 -5.28 20.18
C LEU A 468 -9.04 -6.60 20.62
N PRO A 469 -9.81 -7.59 21.10
CA PRO A 469 -9.22 -8.86 21.53
C PRO A 469 -8.38 -9.44 20.37
N LYS A 470 -7.06 -9.51 20.59
CA LYS A 470 -6.12 -10.16 19.69
C LYS A 470 -6.62 -11.59 19.47
N LEU A 471 -6.75 -12.01 18.21
CA LEU A 471 -7.13 -13.39 17.93
C LEU A 471 -6.00 -14.28 18.43
N SER A 472 -6.33 -15.24 19.29
CA SER A 472 -5.38 -16.28 19.65
C SER A 472 -5.05 -17.13 18.41
N ALA A 473 -3.98 -17.92 18.46
CA ALA A 473 -3.69 -18.88 17.39
C ALA A 473 -4.93 -19.74 17.11
N GLU A 474 -5.63 -20.20 18.16
CA GLU A 474 -6.89 -20.94 18.04
C GLU A 474 -7.97 -20.11 17.35
N ALA A 475 -8.15 -18.83 17.68
CA ALA A 475 -9.16 -17.98 17.05
C ALA A 475 -8.79 -17.60 15.60
N ILE A 476 -7.51 -17.59 15.24
CA ILE A 476 -7.05 -17.46 13.85
C ILE A 476 -7.34 -18.75 13.09
N PHE A 477 -6.99 -19.90 13.66
CA PHE A 477 -7.37 -21.21 13.11
C PHE A 477 -8.89 -21.39 13.07
N GLU A 478 -9.62 -20.87 14.04
CA GLU A 478 -11.08 -20.93 14.14
C GLU A 478 -11.71 -19.93 13.20
N LYS A 479 -11.16 -18.74 12.98
CA LYS A 479 -11.59 -17.82 11.92
C LYS A 479 -11.35 -18.51 10.59
N CYS A 480 -10.18 -19.08 10.33
CA CYS A 480 -9.94 -20.00 9.20
C CYS A 480 -10.92 -21.20 9.15
N SER A 481 -11.55 -21.60 10.27
CA SER A 481 -12.51 -22.72 10.38
C SER A 481 -14.01 -22.33 10.30
N GLN A 482 -14.47 -21.23 10.91
CA GLN A 482 -15.86 -20.71 10.94
C GLN A 482 -16.28 -20.18 9.58
N ILE A 483 -15.30 -19.74 8.81
CA ILE A 483 -15.42 -19.40 7.42
C ILE A 483 -16.01 -20.57 6.58
N SER A 484 -16.03 -21.81 7.11
CA SER A 484 -16.68 -22.97 6.49
C SER A 484 -18.13 -23.25 6.90
N LEU A 485 -18.73 -22.51 7.84
CA LEU A 485 -20.10 -22.78 8.33
C LEU A 485 -21.20 -21.98 7.61
N SER A 486 -20.86 -20.91 6.89
CA SER A 486 -21.83 -20.02 6.25
C SER A 486 -22.26 -20.46 4.83
N GLN A 487 -22.26 -21.76 4.56
CA GLN A 487 -22.81 -22.36 3.32
C GLN A 487 -23.95 -23.36 3.55
N SER A 488 -24.57 -23.43 4.74
CA SER A 488 -25.61 -24.42 5.05
C SER A 488 -27.01 -23.88 5.38
N THR A 489 -27.34 -22.62 5.09
CA THR A 489 -28.70 -22.07 5.39
C THR A 489 -29.46 -21.44 4.22
N THR A 490 -29.11 -21.69 2.95
CA THR A 490 -29.92 -21.21 1.80
C THR A 490 -30.41 -22.29 0.83
N SER A 491 -30.40 -23.58 1.20
CA SER A 491 -30.90 -24.66 0.33
C SER A 491 -31.97 -25.59 0.91
N SER A 492 -32.71 -25.17 1.95
CA SER A 492 -33.75 -26.04 2.54
C SER A 492 -35.06 -25.36 2.95
N VAL A 493 -35.57 -24.37 2.20
CA VAL A 493 -37.00 -24.03 2.25
C VAL A 493 -37.52 -23.72 0.83
N SER A 494 -37.91 -24.77 0.12
CA SER A 494 -39.00 -24.76 -0.88
C SER A 494 -39.14 -26.15 -1.50
N LYS A 495 -39.70 -27.09 -0.74
CA LYS A 495 -40.51 -28.20 -1.26
C LYS A 495 -41.50 -28.63 -0.19
N LYS A 496 -42.63 -27.95 -0.14
CA LYS A 496 -43.97 -28.55 -0.06
C LYS A 496 -45.00 -27.50 -0.41
#